data_AF-V8NU36-F1
#
_entry.id   AF-V8NU36-F1
#
_cell.length_a   1.000
_cell.length_b   1.000
_cell.length_c   1.000
_cell.angle_alpha   90.00
_cell.angle_beta   90.00
_cell.angle_gamma   90.00
#
_symmetry.space_group_name_H-M   'P 1'
#
loop_
_entity.id
_entity.type
_entity.pdbx_description
1 polymer ?
#
loop_
_entity_poly.entity_id
_entity_poly.type
_entity_poly.pdbx_seq_one_letter_code
_entity_poly.pdbx_strand_id
1 'polypeptide(L)'
;MKLWDCLSSVVSAWHITSGEVFTKYGKCYMFNSGEEGHPLLTTFKGGTGNGLEIMLDIQQDEYLPIWGETDETTFEAGVKVQIHSQSEPPFVQELGFGVAPGFQTFVAMQEQRLTYLPPPWGECHSSDFGLEFFPIYSITACRISCETRYVVENCNCKMVHMPGDAPFCTPEQYKECAEPALVLLGEKGNDYCECQTPCNLTRYNKELSMVKIPSKTSAKYLEKKFNKSEKYISYVILVLKGENILVLDIFFEALNYETIEQRKAYEVAALLGDIGGQMGLFIGASILTILEVFDYIYELIKEKLFDLLGPEEEEGSHDENVNGLVHLFSFGRLPFFSSQSTCEPLSNHSDPTSHTVTVPLQTTLSTLEEIAC
;
A
#
# COMPACT_ATOMS: atom_id res chain seq x y z
N MET A 1 -0.31 2.94 14.20
CA MET A 1 1.16 2.93 14.38
C MET A 1 1.51 1.73 15.23
N LYS A 2 2.10 0.72 14.59
CA LYS A 2 2.23 -0.63 15.13
C LYS A 2 3.65 -0.94 15.57
N LEU A 3 3.79 -1.76 16.60
CA LEU A 3 5.07 -2.28 17.07
C LEU A 3 4.86 -3.64 17.72
N TRP A 4 5.88 -4.49 17.58
CA TRP A 4 5.84 -5.90 17.94
C TRP A 4 6.75 -6.16 19.11
N ASP A 5 6.32 -7.10 19.94
CA ASP A 5 7.20 -7.79 20.88
C ASP A 5 6.78 -9.25 20.97
N CYS A 6 7.75 -10.13 21.22
CA CYS A 6 7.60 -11.57 21.30
C CYS A 6 8.40 -12.05 22.52
N LEU A 7 8.03 -11.65 23.74
CA LEU A 7 8.31 -12.36 25.01
C LEU A 7 7.63 -11.69 26.22
N SER A 8 7.50 -12.47 27.30
CA SER A 8 6.62 -12.21 28.44
C SER A 8 7.25 -11.26 29.46
N SER A 9 6.44 -10.32 29.96
CA SER A 9 6.48 -9.71 31.30
C SER A 9 6.92 -8.22 31.40
N VAL A 10 5.91 -7.43 31.80
CA VAL A 10 5.93 -6.15 32.54
C VAL A 10 6.01 -4.84 31.72
N VAL A 11 4.83 -4.27 31.46
CA VAL A 11 4.48 -2.88 31.85
C VAL A 11 2.97 -2.84 32.19
N SER A 12 2.58 -2.33 33.34
CA SER A 12 1.18 -2.36 33.85
C SER A 12 0.17 -1.51 33.06
N ALA A 13 0.61 -0.72 32.08
CA ALA A 13 -0.24 -0.01 31.11
C ALA A 13 -0.36 -0.72 29.75
N TRP A 14 0.48 -1.73 29.50
CA TRP A 14 0.58 -2.45 28.22
C TRP A 14 -0.47 -3.55 28.04
N HIS A 15 -0.93 -4.18 29.12
CA HIS A 15 -1.95 -5.23 29.05
C HIS A 15 -3.34 -4.74 28.61
N ILE A 16 -3.57 -3.43 28.53
CA ILE A 16 -4.90 -2.85 28.30
C ILE A 16 -5.14 -2.49 26.82
N THR A 17 -4.09 -2.39 25.99
CA THR A 17 -4.19 -1.94 24.59
C THR A 17 -3.35 -2.76 23.59
N SER A 18 -2.84 -3.91 24.02
CA SER A 18 -2.10 -4.84 23.16
C SER A 18 -2.96 -6.07 22.83
N GLY A 19 -3.12 -6.35 21.53
CA GLY A 19 -3.75 -7.58 21.05
C GLY A 19 -2.73 -8.69 20.90
N GLU A 20 -3.08 -9.91 21.27
CA GLU A 20 -2.24 -11.10 21.05
C GLU A 20 -2.35 -11.59 19.62
N VAL A 21 -1.22 -11.92 18.99
CA VAL A 21 -1.19 -12.39 17.60
C VAL A 21 -0.07 -13.42 17.41
N PHE A 22 -0.35 -14.45 16.62
CA PHE A 22 0.63 -15.49 16.31
C PHE A 22 1.34 -15.18 14.99
N THR A 23 2.66 -15.27 15.01
CA THR A 23 3.52 -15.14 13.82
C THR A 23 4.39 -16.39 13.68
N LYS A 24 5.29 -16.43 12.69
CA LYS A 24 6.29 -17.51 12.58
C LYS A 24 7.20 -17.60 13.82
N TYR A 25 7.39 -16.49 14.55
CA TYR A 25 8.15 -16.47 15.81
C TYR A 25 7.34 -16.94 17.03
N GLY A 26 6.08 -17.34 16.85
CA GLY A 26 5.20 -17.74 17.93
C GLY A 26 4.34 -16.59 18.45
N LYS A 27 4.20 -16.49 19.78
CA LYS A 27 3.29 -15.55 20.44
C LYS A 27 3.89 -14.14 20.47
N CYS A 28 3.33 -13.25 19.66
CA CYS A 28 3.72 -11.84 19.66
C CYS A 28 2.55 -10.92 20.08
N TYR A 29 2.84 -9.65 20.30
CA TYR A 29 1.91 -8.62 20.74
C TYR A 29 1.86 -7.46 19.75
N MET A 30 0.66 -6.91 19.54
CA MET A 30 0.43 -5.76 18.66
C MET A 30 -0.14 -4.58 19.45
N PHE A 31 0.61 -3.49 19.53
CA PHE A 31 0.14 -2.22 20.09
C PHE A 31 -0.72 -1.43 19.08
N ASN A 32 -1.81 -0.80 19.55
CA ASN A 32 -2.69 0.06 18.74
C ASN A 32 -3.26 -0.67 17.50
N SER A 33 -3.73 -1.90 17.73
CA SER A 33 -4.36 -2.76 16.71
C SER A 33 -5.66 -2.15 16.16
N GLY A 34 -6.44 -1.48 17.01
CA GLY A 34 -7.80 -1.03 16.69
C GLY A 34 -8.83 -2.17 16.71
N GLU A 35 -8.43 -3.36 17.14
CA GLU A 35 -9.31 -4.51 17.33
C GLU A 35 -10.06 -4.43 18.67
N GLU A 36 -11.13 -5.20 18.82
CA GLU A 36 -11.98 -5.25 20.03
C GLU A 36 -12.68 -3.93 20.42
N GLY A 37 -12.82 -3.00 19.46
CA GLY A 37 -13.53 -1.73 19.67
C GLY A 37 -12.72 -0.67 20.42
N HIS A 38 -11.42 -0.89 20.62
CA HIS A 38 -10.52 0.11 21.17
C HIS A 38 -10.29 1.26 20.15
N PRO A 39 -10.43 2.53 20.57
CA PRO A 39 -10.21 3.66 19.67
C PRO A 39 -8.74 3.73 19.28
N LEU A 40 -8.49 4.10 18.01
CA LEU A 40 -7.14 4.30 17.50
C LEU A 40 -6.46 5.46 18.23
N LEU A 41 -5.23 5.21 18.69
CA LEU A 41 -4.41 6.23 19.31
C LEU A 41 -3.78 7.12 18.23
N THR A 42 -3.96 8.42 18.36
CA THR A 42 -3.42 9.46 17.48
C THR A 42 -2.50 10.40 18.25
N THR A 43 -1.48 10.94 17.58
CA THR A 43 -0.61 11.96 18.16
C THR A 43 -0.74 13.28 17.41
N PHE A 44 -0.62 14.39 18.15
CA PHE A 44 -0.77 15.76 17.64
C PHE A 44 0.53 16.56 17.71
N LYS A 45 1.64 15.92 18.10
CA LYS A 45 2.98 16.52 18.20
C LYS A 45 4.03 15.49 17.80
N GLY A 46 5.04 15.93 17.07
CA GLY A 46 6.24 15.12 16.82
C GLY A 46 7.14 15.04 18.06
N GLY A 47 8.18 14.20 17.96
CA GLY A 47 9.21 14.03 18.97
C GLY A 47 8.94 12.91 19.98
N THR A 48 10.02 12.45 20.63
CA THR A 48 10.07 11.25 21.49
C THR A 48 8.99 11.23 22.59
N GLY A 49 8.70 12.37 23.22
CA GLY A 49 7.72 12.45 24.31
C GLY A 49 6.25 12.33 23.90
N ASN A 50 5.94 12.29 22.59
CA ASN A 50 4.58 12.16 22.06
C ASN A 50 4.39 10.86 21.26
N GLY A 51 5.33 9.93 21.43
CA GLY A 51 5.34 8.62 20.79
C GLY A 51 5.02 7.48 21.76
N LEU A 52 5.43 6.28 21.37
CA LEU A 52 5.40 5.08 22.20
C LEU A 52 6.80 4.87 22.80
N GLU A 53 6.90 4.80 24.13
CA GLU A 53 8.13 4.49 24.88
C GLU A 53 7.90 3.21 25.68
N ILE A 54 8.77 2.22 25.48
CA ILE A 54 8.56 0.87 26.01
C ILE A 54 9.90 0.34 26.52
N MET A 55 9.88 -0.24 27.71
CA MET A 55 11.04 -0.91 28.30
C MET A 55 10.72 -2.39 28.40
N LEU A 56 11.54 -3.21 27.76
CA LEU A 56 11.32 -4.65 27.63
C LEU A 56 12.49 -5.41 28.26
N ASP A 57 12.17 -6.55 28.85
CA ASP A 57 13.11 -7.55 29.33
C ASP A 57 12.98 -8.77 28.41
N ILE A 58 14.02 -9.08 27.65
CA ILE A 58 13.98 -10.22 26.71
C ILE A 58 14.12 -11.58 27.41
N GLN A 59 14.42 -11.63 28.71
CA GLN A 59 14.51 -12.86 29.49
C GLN A 59 15.41 -13.94 28.86
N GLN A 60 16.69 -13.60 28.57
CA GLN A 60 17.64 -14.56 27.97
C GLN A 60 17.83 -15.85 28.79
N ASP A 61 17.48 -15.83 30.08
CA ASP A 61 17.51 -16.99 30.97
C ASP A 61 16.44 -18.05 30.65
N GLU A 62 15.36 -17.68 29.96
CA GLU A 62 14.29 -18.59 29.50
C GLU A 62 14.51 -19.06 28.04
N TYR A 63 15.61 -18.66 27.41
CA TYR A 63 15.91 -19.07 26.04
C TYR A 63 16.18 -20.58 25.98
N LEU A 64 15.61 -21.24 24.98
CA LEU A 64 15.85 -22.65 24.76
C LEU A 64 17.34 -22.87 24.43
N PRO A 65 18.04 -23.74 25.17
CA PRO A 65 19.44 -24.04 24.89
C PRO A 65 19.58 -24.69 23.51
N ILE A 66 20.51 -24.19 22.72
CA ILE A 66 20.76 -24.66 21.35
C ILE A 66 21.65 -25.90 21.40
N TRP A 67 21.13 -27.05 20.96
CA TRP A 67 21.86 -28.33 20.93
C TRP A 67 22.12 -28.89 19.52
N GLY A 68 21.68 -28.18 18.48
CA GLY A 68 21.87 -28.53 17.08
C GLY A 68 21.42 -27.38 16.18
N GLU A 69 21.87 -27.39 14.92
CA GLU A 69 21.49 -26.39 13.91
C GLU A 69 20.18 -26.83 13.25
N THR A 70 19.13 -26.03 13.43
CA THR A 70 17.84 -26.17 12.72
C THR A 70 17.44 -24.79 12.21
N ASP A 71 16.62 -24.69 11.18
CA ASP A 71 16.18 -23.38 10.64
C ASP A 71 15.40 -22.53 11.66
N GLU A 72 14.92 -23.13 12.75
CA GLU A 72 14.25 -22.44 13.87
C GLU A 72 15.21 -21.97 14.99
N THR A 73 16.49 -22.37 14.98
CA THR A 73 17.45 -21.94 16.01
C THR A 73 18.05 -20.59 15.67
N THR A 74 17.57 -19.53 16.33
CA THR A 74 18.13 -18.18 16.20
C THR A 74 19.28 -17.97 17.18
N PHE A 75 20.46 -17.59 16.67
CA PHE A 75 21.61 -17.19 17.50
C PHE A 75 21.53 -15.72 17.99
N GLU A 76 20.46 -15.02 17.62
CA GLU A 76 20.24 -13.61 17.90
C GLU A 76 19.52 -13.43 19.24
N ALA A 77 19.95 -12.45 20.03
CA ALA A 77 19.26 -12.01 21.24
C ALA A 77 18.74 -10.58 21.04
N GLY A 78 17.44 -10.39 21.24
CA GLY A 78 16.74 -9.13 20.99
C GLY A 78 15.30 -9.38 20.57
N VAL A 79 14.64 -8.33 20.09
CA VAL A 79 13.25 -8.39 19.62
C VAL A 79 13.16 -7.96 18.16
N LYS A 80 12.27 -8.60 17.40
CA LYS A 80 11.96 -8.19 16.03
C LYS A 80 10.68 -7.39 15.99
N VAL A 81 10.73 -6.31 15.22
CA VAL A 81 9.77 -5.23 15.30
C VAL A 81 9.35 -4.77 13.91
N GLN A 82 8.06 -4.72 13.62
CA GLN A 82 7.52 -4.20 12.36
C GLN A 82 6.53 -3.04 12.57
N ILE A 83 6.70 -1.94 11.84
CA ILE A 83 5.75 -0.82 11.86
C ILE A 83 4.93 -0.90 10.57
N HIS A 84 3.59 -0.96 10.70
CA HIS A 84 2.68 -1.06 9.57
C HIS A 84 1.30 -0.44 9.88
N SER A 85 0.45 -0.33 8.86
CA SER A 85 -0.92 0.22 8.96
C SER A 85 -1.86 -0.77 9.63
N GLN A 86 -2.92 -0.28 10.31
CA GLN A 86 -3.98 -1.11 10.92
C GLN A 86 -4.62 -2.11 9.96
N SER A 87 -4.82 -1.72 8.70
CA SER A 87 -5.41 -2.56 7.66
C SER A 87 -4.53 -3.72 7.20
N GLU A 88 -3.25 -3.76 7.60
CA GLU A 88 -2.28 -4.74 7.13
C GLU A 88 -1.93 -5.76 8.23
N PRO A 89 -1.94 -7.08 7.97
CA PRO A 89 -1.52 -8.08 8.95
C PRO A 89 0.00 -8.09 9.19
N PRO A 90 0.48 -8.65 10.33
CA PRO A 90 1.89 -8.97 10.56
C PRO A 90 2.58 -9.69 9.42
N PHE A 91 3.84 -9.34 9.17
CA PHE A 91 4.77 -10.21 8.46
C PHE A 91 6.21 -10.00 8.94
N VAL A 92 6.40 -10.18 10.26
CA VAL A 92 7.61 -9.79 11.00
C VAL A 92 8.86 -10.55 10.55
N GLN A 93 8.72 -11.79 10.09
CA GLN A 93 9.85 -12.61 9.64
C GLN A 93 10.64 -11.96 8.49
N GLU A 94 9.97 -11.22 7.60
CA GLU A 94 10.61 -10.57 6.46
C GLU A 94 10.65 -9.04 6.57
N LEU A 95 9.61 -8.42 7.12
CA LEU A 95 9.47 -6.95 7.14
C LEU A 95 9.87 -6.32 8.48
N GLY A 96 10.20 -7.14 9.49
CA GLY A 96 10.65 -6.69 10.80
C GLY A 96 12.11 -6.23 10.83
N PHE A 97 12.40 -5.22 11.65
CA PHE A 97 13.75 -4.80 12.04
C PHE A 97 14.10 -5.29 13.44
N GLY A 98 15.36 -5.59 13.70
CA GLY A 98 15.82 -6.03 15.02
C GLY A 98 16.12 -4.87 15.96
N VAL A 99 15.83 -5.06 17.25
CA VAL A 99 16.18 -4.16 18.35
C VAL A 99 16.97 -4.94 19.40
N ALA A 100 18.17 -4.44 19.70
CA ALA A 100 19.13 -5.13 20.56
C ALA A 100 18.98 -4.75 22.04
N PRO A 101 19.24 -5.69 22.97
CA PRO A 101 19.36 -5.39 24.39
C PRO A 101 20.57 -4.49 24.69
N GLY A 102 20.49 -3.73 25.77
CA GLY A 102 21.53 -2.81 26.24
C GLY A 102 21.52 -1.45 25.52
N PHE A 103 20.51 -1.23 24.67
CA PHE A 103 20.30 0.02 23.96
C PHE A 103 18.89 0.56 24.16
N GLN A 104 18.82 1.88 24.17
CA GLN A 104 17.60 2.62 23.92
C GLN A 104 17.60 3.00 22.44
N THR A 105 16.68 2.40 21.68
CA THR A 105 16.55 2.57 20.24
C THR A 105 15.44 3.56 19.95
N PHE A 106 15.80 4.66 19.30
CA PHE A 106 14.89 5.68 18.79
C PHE A 106 14.55 5.37 17.34
N VAL A 107 13.27 5.27 17.04
CA VAL A 107 12.72 5.02 15.71
C VAL A 107 11.89 6.24 15.34
N ALA A 108 12.52 7.18 14.64
CA ALA A 108 11.86 8.32 14.06
C ALA A 108 11.12 7.87 12.80
N MET A 109 9.84 8.19 12.69
CA MET A 109 9.02 7.77 11.56
C MET A 109 8.40 8.92 10.78
N GLN A 110 8.11 8.64 9.52
CA GLN A 110 7.38 9.51 8.61
C GLN A 110 6.30 8.69 7.88
N GLU A 111 5.05 9.16 7.93
CA GLU A 111 3.95 8.54 7.19
C GLU A 111 4.06 8.90 5.70
N GLN A 112 4.02 7.88 4.84
CA GLN A 112 3.96 8.02 3.40
C GLN A 112 2.66 7.39 2.87
N ARG A 113 1.92 8.13 2.05
CA ARG A 113 0.73 7.65 1.35
C ARG A 113 1.07 7.51 -0.12
N LEU A 114 0.99 6.29 -0.62
CA LEU A 114 1.30 5.93 -1.99
C LEU A 114 0.01 5.62 -2.73
N THR A 115 -0.20 6.31 -3.85
CA THR A 115 -1.34 6.12 -4.74
C THR A 115 -0.83 5.71 -6.12
N TYR A 116 -1.17 4.48 -6.53
CA TYR A 116 -0.80 3.90 -7.82
C TYR A 116 -1.96 3.96 -8.82
N LEU A 117 -1.63 3.93 -10.11
CA LEU A 117 -2.62 3.89 -11.17
C LEU A 117 -2.95 2.46 -11.58
N PRO A 118 -4.24 2.14 -11.85
CA PRO A 118 -4.63 0.83 -12.35
C PRO A 118 -4.27 0.65 -13.82
N PRO A 119 -4.36 -0.59 -14.33
CA PRO A 119 -4.22 -0.86 -15.76
C PRO A 119 -5.22 -0.04 -16.57
N PRO A 120 -4.84 0.55 -17.73
CA PRO A 120 -3.60 0.35 -18.50
C PRO A 120 -2.43 1.29 -18.14
N TRP A 121 -2.56 2.20 -17.18
CA TRP A 121 -1.51 3.19 -16.87
C TRP A 121 -0.46 2.68 -15.88
N GLY A 122 -0.83 1.73 -15.04
CA GLY A 122 0.05 1.04 -14.11
C GLY A 122 -0.48 -0.35 -13.80
N GLU A 123 0.13 -1.01 -12.82
CA GLU A 123 -0.28 -2.33 -12.36
C GLU A 123 -0.58 -2.22 -10.86
N CYS A 124 -1.84 -1.98 -10.51
CA CYS A 124 -2.30 -2.03 -9.14
C CYS A 124 -3.65 -2.72 -9.03
N HIS A 125 -3.87 -3.34 -7.88
CA HIS A 125 -5.10 -4.01 -7.53
C HIS A 125 -6.07 -3.01 -6.89
N SER A 126 -7.20 -2.78 -7.55
CA SER A 126 -8.21 -1.81 -7.12
C SER A 126 -9.47 -2.47 -6.53
N SER A 127 -9.42 -3.73 -6.12
CA SER A 127 -10.63 -4.41 -5.64
C SER A 127 -11.06 -3.88 -4.26
N ASP A 128 -12.35 -3.60 -4.15
CA ASP A 128 -13.01 -3.23 -2.88
C ASP A 128 -13.33 -4.47 -2.01
N PHE A 129 -13.08 -5.68 -2.53
CA PHE A 129 -13.38 -6.93 -1.84
C PHE A 129 -12.13 -7.45 -1.12
N GLY A 130 -12.27 -7.72 0.17
CA GLY A 130 -11.26 -8.41 0.96
C GLY A 130 -10.96 -9.82 0.42
N LEU A 131 -9.84 -10.38 0.87
CA LEU A 131 -9.50 -11.78 0.66
C LEU A 131 -10.38 -12.66 1.56
N GLU A 132 -10.46 -13.96 1.27
CA GLU A 132 -11.22 -14.95 2.06
C GLU A 132 -10.97 -14.84 3.58
N PHE A 133 -9.72 -14.52 3.96
CA PHE A 133 -9.29 -14.44 5.36
C PHE A 133 -9.16 -13.01 5.92
N PHE A 134 -9.16 -11.98 5.07
CA PHE A 134 -8.84 -10.60 5.49
C PHE A 134 -9.80 -9.59 4.86
N PRO A 135 -10.37 -8.66 5.65
CA PRO A 135 -11.39 -7.73 5.15
C PRO A 135 -10.84 -6.70 4.16
N ILE A 136 -9.54 -6.39 4.25
CA ILE A 136 -8.87 -5.40 3.40
C ILE A 136 -7.72 -6.09 2.68
N TYR A 137 -7.61 -5.85 1.37
CA TYR A 137 -6.50 -6.33 0.59
C TYR A 137 -5.21 -5.57 0.93
N SER A 138 -4.15 -6.32 1.25
CA SER A 138 -2.78 -5.82 1.33
C SER A 138 -1.84 -6.87 0.70
N ILE A 139 -0.61 -6.46 0.37
CA ILE A 139 0.38 -7.37 -0.20
C ILE A 139 0.68 -8.52 0.76
N THR A 140 0.84 -8.22 2.05
CA THR A 140 1.06 -9.23 3.10
C THR A 140 -0.15 -10.12 3.32
N ALA A 141 -1.38 -9.59 3.31
CA ALA A 141 -2.60 -10.39 3.39
C ALA A 141 -2.71 -11.37 2.22
N CYS A 142 -2.39 -10.92 1.00
CA CYS A 142 -2.35 -11.77 -0.19
C CYS A 142 -1.32 -12.90 -0.04
N ARG A 143 -0.10 -12.58 0.41
CA ARG A 143 0.95 -13.58 0.62
C ARG A 143 0.57 -14.62 1.67
N ILE A 144 0.09 -14.18 2.85
CA ILE A 144 -0.35 -15.08 3.92
C ILE A 144 -1.49 -15.97 3.43
N SER A 145 -2.45 -15.41 2.69
CA SER A 145 -3.54 -16.17 2.09
C SER A 145 -3.03 -17.23 1.11
N CYS A 146 -2.08 -16.86 0.25
CA CYS A 146 -1.49 -17.79 -0.72
C CYS A 146 -0.69 -18.92 -0.05
N GLU A 147 0.16 -18.59 0.92
CA GLU A 147 0.93 -19.55 1.71
C GLU A 147 0.00 -20.50 2.47
N THR A 148 -1.05 -19.98 3.09
CA THR A 148 -2.06 -20.77 3.81
C THR A 148 -2.75 -21.74 2.86
N ARG A 149 -3.23 -21.25 1.71
CA ARG A 149 -3.90 -22.09 0.71
C ARG A 149 -2.98 -23.20 0.21
N TYR A 150 -1.72 -22.90 -0.08
CA TYR A 150 -0.75 -23.88 -0.56
C TYR A 150 -0.47 -24.99 0.47
N VAL A 151 -0.31 -24.62 1.75
CA VAL A 151 -0.06 -25.60 2.81
C VAL A 151 -1.31 -26.42 3.10
N VAL A 152 -2.50 -25.83 3.09
CA VAL A 152 -3.76 -26.56 3.27
C VAL A 152 -4.01 -27.53 2.11
N GLU A 153 -3.77 -27.12 0.85
CA GLU A 153 -3.94 -27.98 -0.34
C GLU A 153 -2.96 -29.17 -0.35
N ASN A 154 -1.71 -28.97 0.07
CA ASN A 154 -0.67 -30.01 0.00
C ASN A 154 -0.57 -30.87 1.27
N CYS A 155 -0.80 -30.29 2.45
CA CYS A 155 -0.59 -30.94 3.75
C CYS A 155 -1.88 -31.16 4.55
N ASN A 156 -3.03 -30.66 4.09
CA ASN A 156 -4.34 -30.75 4.76
C ASN A 156 -4.36 -30.22 6.21
N CYS A 157 -3.43 -29.33 6.53
CA CYS A 157 -3.31 -28.69 7.84
C CYS A 157 -2.82 -27.26 7.65
N LYS A 158 -2.87 -26.45 8.71
CA LYS A 158 -2.33 -25.08 8.73
C LYS A 158 -1.34 -24.88 9.87
N MET A 159 -0.41 -23.95 9.68
CA MET A 159 0.48 -23.51 10.76
C MET A 159 -0.26 -22.62 11.77
N VAL A 160 0.32 -22.43 12.96
CA VAL A 160 -0.33 -21.69 14.07
C VAL A 160 -0.65 -20.23 13.70
N HIS A 161 0.20 -19.59 12.91
CA HIS A 161 0.03 -18.20 12.48
C HIS A 161 -0.86 -18.03 11.24
N MET A 162 -1.29 -19.13 10.62
CA MET A 162 -2.09 -19.08 9.40
C MET A 162 -3.59 -18.92 9.73
N PRO A 163 -4.31 -18.04 9.01
CA PRO A 163 -5.75 -17.87 9.17
C PRO A 163 -6.55 -19.08 8.65
N GLY A 164 -7.88 -19.05 8.81
CA GLY A 164 -8.81 -20.07 8.32
C GLY A 164 -9.16 -21.17 9.34
N ASP A 165 -10.05 -22.09 8.96
CA ASP A 165 -10.63 -23.10 9.86
C ASP A 165 -9.98 -24.49 9.75
N ALA A 166 -8.94 -24.64 8.92
CA ALA A 166 -8.20 -25.89 8.79
C ALA A 166 -7.56 -26.32 10.13
N PRO A 167 -7.40 -27.63 10.38
CA PRO A 167 -6.76 -28.11 11.61
C PRO A 167 -5.29 -27.71 11.67
N PHE A 168 -4.78 -27.48 12.88
CA PHE A 168 -3.36 -27.21 13.07
C PHE A 168 -2.50 -28.43 12.74
N CYS A 169 -1.36 -28.20 12.08
CA CYS A 169 -0.40 -29.26 11.78
C CYS A 169 0.19 -29.86 13.07
N THR A 170 0.35 -31.18 13.09
CA THR A 170 1.14 -31.86 14.12
C THR A 170 2.64 -31.56 13.94
N PRO A 171 3.49 -31.70 14.98
CA PRO A 171 4.93 -31.47 14.84
C PRO A 171 5.60 -32.31 13.75
N GLU A 172 5.11 -33.53 13.51
CA GLU A 172 5.58 -34.40 12.43
C GLU A 172 5.21 -33.82 11.06
N GLN A 173 3.94 -33.45 10.85
CA GLN A 173 3.50 -32.78 9.61
C GLN A 173 4.19 -31.44 9.37
N TYR A 174 4.52 -30.72 10.44
CA TYR A 174 5.21 -29.44 10.34
C TYR A 174 6.57 -29.62 9.68
N LYS A 175 7.37 -30.55 10.20
CA LYS A 175 8.72 -30.86 9.70
C LYS A 175 8.72 -31.61 8.36
N GLU A 176 7.81 -32.56 8.17
CA GLU A 176 7.83 -33.44 6.99
C GLU A 176 7.11 -32.85 5.78
N CYS A 177 6.14 -31.96 5.98
CA CYS A 177 5.30 -31.43 4.90
C CYS A 177 5.28 -29.90 4.87
N ALA A 178 4.83 -29.24 5.94
CA ALA A 178 4.51 -27.83 5.90
C ALA A 178 5.73 -26.93 5.66
N GLU A 179 6.85 -27.19 6.34
CA GLU A 179 8.11 -26.47 6.12
C GLU A 179 8.69 -26.70 4.71
N PRO A 180 8.93 -27.95 4.25
CA PRO A 180 9.38 -28.19 2.88
C PRO A 180 8.44 -27.61 1.82
N ALA A 181 7.12 -27.65 2.05
CA ALA A 181 6.16 -27.07 1.12
C ALA A 181 6.36 -25.56 0.97
N LEU A 182 6.54 -24.81 2.07
CA LEU A 182 6.81 -23.37 2.01
C LEU A 182 8.17 -23.06 1.35
N VAL A 183 9.20 -23.88 1.59
CA VAL A 183 10.50 -23.74 0.90
C VAL A 183 10.33 -23.94 -0.61
N LEU A 184 9.64 -25.00 -1.02
CA LEU A 184 9.34 -25.27 -2.44
C LEU A 184 8.48 -24.17 -3.07
N LEU A 185 7.58 -23.54 -2.31
CA LEU A 185 6.79 -22.41 -2.77
C LEU A 185 7.68 -21.19 -3.03
N GLY A 186 8.64 -20.92 -2.15
CA GLY A 186 9.65 -19.88 -2.34
C GLY A 186 10.54 -20.13 -3.56
N GLU A 187 10.94 -21.38 -3.80
CA GLU A 187 11.77 -21.77 -4.96
C GLU A 187 11.02 -21.73 -6.29
N LYS A 188 9.73 -22.11 -6.30
CA LYS A 188 8.87 -22.02 -7.50
C LYS A 188 8.64 -20.58 -7.96
N GLY A 189 8.93 -19.60 -7.12
CA GLY A 189 8.86 -18.19 -7.48
C GLY A 189 7.45 -17.67 -7.68
N ASN A 190 7.38 -16.45 -8.22
CA ASN A 190 6.20 -15.57 -8.26
C ASN A 190 4.99 -16.15 -9.05
N ASP A 191 5.17 -17.24 -9.80
CA ASP A 191 4.13 -17.81 -10.69
C ASP A 191 2.95 -18.41 -9.93
N TYR A 192 3.13 -18.84 -8.67
CA TYR A 192 2.02 -19.40 -7.86
C TYR A 192 1.30 -18.35 -7.00
N CYS A 193 2.03 -17.34 -6.53
CA CYS A 193 1.52 -16.31 -5.63
C CYS A 193 1.70 -14.91 -6.26
N GLU A 194 0.89 -14.59 -7.26
CA GLU A 194 0.88 -13.27 -7.88
C GLU A 194 0.14 -12.25 -7.01
N CYS A 195 0.86 -11.61 -6.09
CA CYS A 195 0.32 -10.55 -5.24
C CYS A 195 0.64 -9.17 -5.81
N GLN A 196 -0.36 -8.54 -6.42
CA GLN A 196 -0.27 -7.17 -6.95
C GLN A 196 -0.27 -6.13 -5.84
N THR A 197 0.36 -4.97 -6.08
CA THR A 197 0.33 -3.86 -5.13
C THR A 197 -1.07 -3.22 -5.09
N PRO A 198 -1.62 -2.87 -3.92
CA PRO A 198 -2.88 -2.14 -3.85
C PRO A 198 -2.69 -0.73 -4.42
N CYS A 199 -3.75 -0.19 -5.02
CA CYS A 199 -3.69 1.17 -5.56
C CYS A 199 -3.51 2.24 -4.46
N ASN A 200 -3.99 1.96 -3.24
CA ASN A 200 -3.79 2.82 -2.07
C ASN A 200 -3.00 2.08 -1.00
N LEU A 201 -1.84 2.62 -0.63
CA LEU A 201 -0.94 2.04 0.37
C LEU A 201 -0.50 3.12 1.34
N THR A 202 -0.42 2.77 2.63
CA THR A 202 0.25 3.59 3.64
C THR A 202 1.51 2.88 4.11
N ARG A 203 2.64 3.54 3.99
CA ARG A 203 3.96 3.06 4.40
C ARG A 203 4.52 3.97 5.48
N TYR A 204 5.29 3.41 6.40
CA TYR A 204 6.04 4.18 7.39
C TYR A 204 7.53 4.09 7.09
N ASN A 205 8.12 5.20 6.67
CA ASN A 205 9.57 5.31 6.65
C ASN A 205 10.08 5.46 8.07
N LYS A 206 11.24 4.86 8.33
CA LYS A 206 11.83 4.78 9.67
C LYS A 206 13.33 5.08 9.61
N GLU A 207 13.77 5.92 10.52
CA GLU A 207 15.18 6.19 10.78
C GLU A 207 15.52 5.70 12.19
N LEU A 208 16.54 4.86 12.30
CA LEU A 208 16.95 4.26 13.57
C LEU A 208 18.17 4.96 14.12
N SER A 209 18.12 5.32 15.40
CA SER A 209 19.30 5.73 16.17
C SER A 209 19.29 5.04 17.53
N MET A 210 20.45 4.89 18.15
CA MET A 210 20.58 4.11 19.38
C MET A 210 21.56 4.75 20.35
N VAL A 211 21.23 4.65 21.64
CA VAL A 211 22.10 5.06 22.75
C VAL A 211 22.23 3.93 23.76
N LYS A 212 23.37 3.84 24.43
CA LYS A 212 23.61 2.77 25.42
C LYS A 212 22.81 2.98 26.69
N ILE A 213 22.18 1.92 27.19
CA ILE A 213 21.49 1.87 28.49
C ILE A 213 21.92 0.61 29.27
N PRO A 214 22.12 0.68 30.60
CA PRO A 214 22.10 1.86 31.46
C PRO A 214 23.38 2.71 31.41
N SER A 215 23.27 3.97 31.83
CA SER A 215 24.44 4.82 32.11
C SER A 215 25.14 4.38 33.40
N LYS A 216 26.44 4.71 33.55
CA LYS A 216 27.22 4.34 34.76
C LYS A 216 26.59 4.82 36.07
N THR A 217 25.86 5.93 36.06
CA THR A 217 25.18 6.50 37.23
C THR A 217 23.82 5.87 37.49
N SER A 218 23.03 5.63 36.44
CA SER A 218 21.73 4.95 36.55
C SER A 218 21.90 3.49 36.97
N ALA A 219 22.94 2.81 36.49
CA ALA A 219 23.34 1.47 36.94
C ALA A 219 23.48 1.39 38.48
N LYS A 220 24.23 2.32 39.09
CA LYS A 220 24.39 2.41 40.55
C LYS A 220 23.09 2.73 41.29
N TYR A 221 22.20 3.50 40.68
CA TYR A 221 20.89 3.79 41.24
C TYR A 221 19.99 2.56 41.22
N LEU A 222 19.98 1.81 40.11
CA LEU A 222 19.23 0.56 39.97
C LEU A 222 19.73 -0.49 40.98
N GLU A 223 21.05 -0.64 41.13
CA GLU A 223 21.65 -1.47 42.20
C GLU A 223 21.10 -1.14 43.59
N LYS A 224 21.09 0.16 43.95
CA LYS A 224 20.70 0.61 45.28
C LYS A 224 19.20 0.50 45.54
N LYS A 225 18.36 0.80 44.53
CA LYS A 225 16.90 0.76 44.62
C LYS A 225 16.39 -0.66 44.89
N PHE A 226 17.16 -1.66 44.47
CA PHE A 226 16.66 -3.02 44.38
C PHE A 226 17.44 -4.06 45.21
N ASN A 227 18.15 -3.64 46.24
CA ASN A 227 18.97 -4.49 47.11
C ASN A 227 18.15 -5.43 48.04
N LYS A 228 17.44 -6.46 47.53
CA LYS A 228 16.84 -7.55 48.34
C LYS A 228 16.71 -8.90 47.59
N SER A 229 17.39 -9.94 48.10
CA SER A 229 17.33 -11.40 47.76
C SER A 229 18.39 -11.94 46.76
N GLU A 230 18.84 -13.19 46.93
CA GLU A 230 19.87 -13.85 46.10
C GLU A 230 19.43 -14.09 44.65
N LYS A 231 18.17 -14.48 44.40
CA LYS A 231 17.61 -14.56 43.03
C LYS A 231 17.54 -13.19 42.34
N TYR A 232 17.39 -12.15 43.16
CA TYR A 232 17.32 -10.77 42.72
C TYR A 232 18.68 -10.23 42.26
N ILE A 233 19.78 -10.75 42.80
CA ILE A 233 21.14 -10.41 42.36
C ILE A 233 21.36 -10.82 40.90
N SER A 234 20.82 -11.96 40.45
CA SER A 234 20.90 -12.39 39.04
C SER A 234 20.21 -11.38 38.10
N TYR A 235 18.98 -10.97 38.45
CA TYR A 235 18.24 -9.93 37.73
C TYR A 235 19.00 -8.60 37.70
N VAL A 236 19.57 -8.17 38.83
CA VAL A 236 20.40 -6.95 38.89
C VAL A 236 21.65 -7.07 38.03
N ILE A 237 22.34 -8.21 38.01
CA ILE A 237 23.52 -8.42 37.17
C ILE A 237 23.17 -8.34 35.67
N LEU A 238 22.03 -8.91 35.26
CA LEU A 238 21.54 -8.84 33.87
C LEU A 238 21.15 -7.40 33.47
N VAL A 239 20.47 -6.68 34.37
CA VAL A 239 20.16 -5.25 34.20
C VAL A 239 21.45 -4.40 34.12
N LEU A 240 22.47 -4.74 34.92
CA LEU A 240 23.74 -4.02 34.95
C LEU A 240 24.63 -4.27 33.73
N LYS A 241 24.57 -5.48 33.18
CA LYS A 241 25.30 -5.80 31.97
C LYS A 241 24.59 -5.31 30.70
N GLY A 242 23.34 -4.87 30.81
CA GLY A 242 22.53 -4.48 29.67
C GLY A 242 22.29 -5.65 28.72
N GLU A 243 22.33 -6.88 29.23
CA GLU A 243 22.17 -8.09 28.40
C GLU A 243 20.70 -8.38 28.13
N ASN A 244 19.78 -7.99 29.03
CA ASN A 244 18.36 -8.31 28.88
C ASN A 244 17.44 -7.11 28.60
N ILE A 245 17.80 -5.93 29.11
CA ILE A 245 16.92 -4.76 29.04
C ILE A 245 17.15 -4.01 27.74
N LEU A 246 16.07 -3.72 27.02
CA LEU A 246 16.03 -2.74 25.95
C LEU A 246 14.96 -1.70 26.18
N VAL A 247 15.17 -0.52 25.62
CA VAL A 247 14.15 0.53 25.55
C VAL A 247 13.92 0.86 24.08
N LEU A 248 12.66 0.98 23.69
CA LEU A 248 12.28 1.26 22.33
C LEU A 248 11.32 2.45 22.30
N ASP A 249 11.74 3.48 21.59
CA ASP A 249 10.99 4.73 21.42
C ASP A 249 10.61 4.86 19.96
N ILE A 250 9.31 4.91 19.65
CA ILE A 250 8.82 5.19 18.30
C ILE A 250 8.02 6.47 18.32
N PHE A 251 8.35 7.39 17.42
CA PHE A 251 7.68 8.69 17.35
C PHE A 251 7.72 9.23 15.93
N PHE A 252 6.82 10.16 15.62
CA PHE A 252 6.87 10.90 14.37
C PHE A 252 7.91 12.02 14.47
N GLU A 253 8.77 12.14 13.47
CA GLU A 253 9.77 13.22 13.40
C GLU A 253 9.07 14.59 13.34
N ALA A 254 8.11 14.72 12.41
CA ALA A 254 7.21 15.85 12.28
C ALA A 254 5.80 15.35 11.92
N LEU A 255 4.79 16.21 12.09
CA LEU A 255 3.37 15.88 11.81
C LEU A 255 3.00 16.03 10.32
N ASN A 256 3.97 15.93 9.44
CA ASN A 256 3.72 15.90 8.01
C ASN A 256 3.64 14.44 7.53
N TYR A 257 2.80 14.22 6.53
CA TYR A 257 2.81 13.01 5.74
C TYR A 257 3.30 13.36 4.34
N GLU A 258 3.97 12.43 3.70
CA GLU A 258 4.37 12.54 2.31
C GLU A 258 3.36 11.81 1.43
N THR A 259 2.93 12.43 0.32
CA THR A 259 2.04 11.81 -0.66
C THR A 259 2.81 11.56 -1.95
N ILE A 260 2.89 10.30 -2.37
CA ILE A 260 3.49 9.89 -3.65
C ILE A 260 2.38 9.34 -4.53
N GLU A 261 1.93 10.16 -5.48
CA GLU A 261 0.82 9.82 -6.38
C GLU A 261 1.31 9.66 -7.81
N GLN A 262 0.95 8.56 -8.45
CA GLN A 262 1.11 8.41 -9.89
C GLN A 262 0.02 9.18 -10.63
N ARG A 263 0.43 10.09 -11.52
CA ARG A 263 -0.48 10.87 -12.36
C ARG A 263 -0.33 10.49 -13.82
N LYS A 264 -1.45 10.52 -14.55
CA LYS A 264 -1.46 10.25 -15.99
C LYS A 264 -0.68 11.36 -16.68
N ALA A 265 0.41 11.01 -17.36
CA ALA A 265 1.23 11.99 -18.09
C ALA A 265 0.47 12.61 -19.27
N TYR A 266 -0.52 11.89 -19.81
CA TYR A 266 -1.31 12.34 -20.94
C TYR A 266 -2.76 11.87 -20.81
N GLU A 267 -3.69 12.81 -20.94
CA GLU A 267 -5.13 12.56 -20.90
C GLU A 267 -5.75 12.71 -22.29
N VAL A 268 -6.94 12.15 -22.49
CA VAL A 268 -7.67 12.26 -23.78
C VAL A 268 -7.93 13.73 -24.14
N ALA A 269 -8.13 14.59 -23.16
CA ALA A 269 -8.26 16.03 -23.37
C ALA A 269 -6.98 16.65 -23.97
N ALA A 270 -5.80 16.26 -23.47
CA ALA A 270 -4.53 16.69 -24.03
C ALA A 270 -4.34 16.14 -25.46
N LEU A 271 -4.72 14.88 -25.71
CA LEU A 271 -4.70 14.29 -27.06
C LEU A 271 -5.52 15.07 -28.07
N LEU A 272 -6.77 15.39 -27.72
CA LEU A 272 -7.66 16.16 -28.58
C LEU A 272 -7.17 17.60 -28.74
N GLY A 273 -6.56 18.16 -27.70
CA GLY A 273 -5.90 19.48 -27.75
C GLY A 273 -4.74 19.50 -28.75
N ASP A 274 -3.86 18.50 -28.72
CA ASP A 274 -2.70 18.44 -29.62
C ASP A 274 -3.12 18.14 -31.06
N ILE A 275 -4.06 17.22 -31.28
CA ILE A 275 -4.60 16.94 -32.62
C ILE A 275 -5.34 18.16 -33.17
N GLY A 276 -6.25 18.74 -32.38
CA GLY A 276 -7.01 19.93 -32.77
C GLY A 276 -6.12 21.15 -33.01
N GLY A 277 -5.08 21.31 -32.18
CA GLY A 277 -4.07 22.35 -32.33
C GLY A 277 -3.28 22.21 -33.62
N GLN A 278 -2.79 21.00 -33.94
CA GLN A 278 -2.05 20.76 -35.18
C GLN A 278 -2.95 20.89 -36.42
N MET A 279 -4.16 20.35 -36.41
CA MET A 279 -5.11 20.48 -37.52
C MET A 279 -5.54 21.93 -37.76
N GLY A 280 -5.83 22.65 -36.67
CA GLY A 280 -6.16 24.07 -36.72
C GLY A 280 -5.00 24.94 -37.20
N LEU A 281 -3.76 24.59 -36.85
CA LEU A 281 -2.57 25.34 -37.26
C LEU A 281 -2.20 25.11 -38.73
N PHE A 282 -2.18 23.86 -39.19
CA PHE A 282 -1.69 23.53 -40.54
C PHE A 282 -2.76 23.66 -41.63
N ILE A 283 -4.00 23.27 -41.35
CA ILE A 283 -5.09 23.22 -42.33
C ILE A 283 -6.08 24.36 -42.10
N GLY A 284 -6.13 24.93 -40.88
CA GLY A 284 -7.25 25.79 -40.47
C GLY A 284 -8.56 25.01 -40.32
N ALA A 285 -8.47 23.67 -40.30
CA ALA A 285 -9.61 22.78 -40.22
C ALA A 285 -10.03 22.59 -38.77
N SER A 286 -11.34 22.48 -38.57
CA SER A 286 -11.95 22.09 -37.31
C SER A 286 -12.87 20.88 -37.52
N ILE A 287 -13.41 20.33 -36.45
CA ILE A 287 -14.39 19.24 -36.56
C ILE A 287 -15.61 19.65 -37.42
N LEU A 288 -15.96 20.95 -37.43
CA LEU A 288 -17.03 21.47 -38.28
C LEU A 288 -16.69 21.37 -39.78
N THR A 289 -15.44 21.64 -40.15
CA THR A 289 -15.01 21.52 -41.56
C THR A 289 -15.05 20.07 -42.06
N ILE A 290 -14.82 19.10 -41.17
CA ILE A 290 -14.94 17.67 -41.49
C ILE A 290 -16.41 17.29 -41.71
N LEU A 291 -17.31 17.75 -40.82
CA LEU A 291 -18.75 17.50 -40.96
C LEU A 291 -19.30 18.11 -42.26
N GLU A 292 -18.83 19.29 -42.65
CA GLU A 292 -19.23 19.94 -43.90
C GLU A 292 -18.82 19.13 -45.14
N VAL A 293 -17.63 18.52 -45.13
CA VAL A 293 -17.19 17.60 -46.19
C VAL A 293 -18.07 16.35 -46.23
N PHE A 294 -18.48 15.81 -45.08
CA PHE A 294 -19.38 14.66 -45.03
C PHE A 294 -20.78 14.99 -45.55
N ASP A 295 -21.34 16.15 -45.20
CA ASP A 295 -22.64 16.61 -45.71
C ASP A 295 -22.59 16.78 -47.24
N TYR A 296 -21.51 17.34 -47.77
CA TYR A 296 -21.32 17.49 -49.20
C TYR A 296 -21.24 16.14 -49.92
N ILE A 297 -20.47 15.18 -49.37
CA ILE A 297 -20.38 13.82 -49.91
C ILE A 297 -21.74 13.11 -49.84
N TYR A 298 -22.50 13.30 -48.75
CA TYR A 298 -23.80 12.68 -48.57
C TYR A 298 -24.81 13.17 -49.62
N GLU A 299 -24.90 14.48 -49.87
CA GLU A 299 -25.76 15.02 -50.94
C GLU A 299 -25.32 14.53 -52.31
N LEU A 300 -24.02 14.47 -52.59
CA LEU A 300 -23.48 13.91 -53.84
C LEU A 300 -23.89 12.44 -54.07
N ILE A 301 -23.82 11.61 -53.02
CA ILE A 301 -24.24 10.21 -53.09
C ILE A 301 -25.75 10.12 -53.29
N LYS A 302 -26.53 10.96 -52.60
CA LYS A 302 -27.99 11.01 -52.73
C LYS A 302 -28.42 11.40 -54.13
N GLU A 303 -27.82 12.43 -54.74
CA GLU A 303 -28.08 12.81 -56.14
C GLU A 303 -27.72 11.67 -57.09
N LYS A 304 -26.53 11.07 -56.97
CA LYS A 304 -26.14 9.92 -57.81
C LYS A 304 -27.01 8.69 -57.62
N LEU A 305 -27.50 8.44 -56.41
CA LEU A 305 -28.41 7.34 -56.11
C LEU A 305 -29.80 7.63 -56.71
N PHE A 306 -30.27 8.87 -56.68
CA PHE A 306 -31.50 9.31 -57.34
C PHE A 306 -31.41 9.19 -58.87
N ASP A 307 -30.26 9.51 -59.46
CA ASP A 307 -30.00 9.33 -60.90
C ASP A 307 -29.95 7.85 -61.31
N LEU A 308 -29.46 6.96 -60.43
CA LEU A 308 -29.47 5.50 -60.64
C LEU A 308 -30.85 4.85 -60.38
N LEU A 309 -31.73 5.53 -59.66
CA LEU A 309 -33.13 5.14 -59.41
C LEU A 309 -34.14 5.95 -60.26
N GLY A 310 -33.68 6.60 -61.33
CA GLY A 310 -34.55 7.32 -62.28
C GLY A 310 -35.68 6.45 -62.85
N PRO A 311 -36.82 7.08 -63.21
CA PRO A 311 -38.18 6.65 -62.89
C PRO A 311 -38.68 5.45 -63.70
N GLU A 312 -39.53 4.61 -63.09
CA GLU A 312 -40.56 3.91 -63.87
C GLU A 312 -41.56 4.96 -64.37
N GLU A 313 -41.50 5.27 -65.67
CA GLU A 313 -42.59 5.96 -66.35
C GLU A 313 -43.82 5.04 -66.35
N GLU A 314 -44.88 5.41 -65.65
CA GLU A 314 -46.24 5.00 -66.01
C GLU A 314 -47.11 6.23 -66.25
N GLU A 315 -47.52 6.38 -67.51
CA GLU A 315 -48.62 7.22 -67.95
C GLU A 315 -49.93 6.75 -67.32
N GLY A 316 -50.74 7.67 -66.77
CA GLY A 316 -52.10 7.33 -66.36
C GLY A 316 -52.84 8.42 -65.60
N SER A 317 -53.73 9.11 -66.30
CA SER A 317 -54.69 10.13 -65.83
C SER A 317 -55.47 9.78 -64.55
N HIS A 318 -55.68 10.76 -63.65
CA HIS A 318 -57.00 11.23 -63.21
C HIS A 318 -56.94 12.38 -62.18
N ASP A 319 -57.97 13.23 -62.24
CA ASP A 319 -58.23 14.48 -61.52
C ASP A 319 -58.27 14.45 -59.96
N GLU A 320 -58.13 15.67 -59.42
CA GLU A 320 -58.62 16.21 -58.13
C GLU A 320 -57.90 15.91 -56.79
N ASN A 321 -57.05 16.87 -56.42
CA ASN A 321 -56.98 17.59 -55.12
C ASN A 321 -57.06 16.80 -53.79
N VAL A 322 -55.90 16.51 -53.18
CA VAL A 322 -55.75 16.38 -51.72
C VAL A 322 -54.45 17.04 -51.27
N ASN A 323 -54.59 18.15 -50.54
CA ASN A 323 -53.55 18.70 -49.67
C ASN A 323 -53.13 17.65 -48.62
N GLY A 324 -51.83 17.36 -48.51
CA GLY A 324 -51.30 16.73 -47.31
C GLY A 324 -49.96 16.04 -47.46
N LEU A 325 -48.99 16.49 -46.67
CA LEU A 325 -47.81 15.75 -46.21
C LEU A 325 -46.53 15.73 -47.08
N VAL A 326 -46.06 16.92 -47.49
CA VAL A 326 -44.61 17.18 -47.57
C VAL A 326 -44.27 18.25 -46.53
N HIS A 327 -44.30 17.84 -45.26
CA HIS A 327 -43.78 18.61 -44.15
C HIS A 327 -43.32 17.63 -43.07
N LEU A 328 -42.02 17.34 -43.06
CA LEU A 328 -41.14 16.86 -41.98
C LEU A 328 -39.86 16.47 -42.75
N PHE A 329 -38.76 17.21 -42.74
CA PHE A 329 -38.02 17.65 -41.58
C PHE A 329 -37.45 19.05 -41.79
N SER A 330 -38.02 20.01 -41.06
CA SER A 330 -37.31 21.24 -40.71
C SER A 330 -36.39 20.88 -39.54
N PHE A 331 -35.08 20.79 -39.76
CA PHE A 331 -34.14 21.17 -38.71
C PHE A 331 -33.86 22.66 -38.92
N GLY A 332 -34.48 23.45 -38.05
CA GLY A 332 -34.41 24.89 -38.07
C GLY A 332 -32.97 25.38 -37.97
N ARG A 333 -32.74 26.52 -38.63
CA ARG A 333 -31.74 27.50 -38.20
C ARG A 333 -31.82 27.66 -36.68
N LEU A 334 -30.80 27.23 -35.96
CA LEU A 334 -30.52 27.75 -34.63
C LEU A 334 -29.83 29.11 -34.77
N PRO A 335 -30.09 30.04 -33.83
CA PRO A 335 -29.77 31.44 -34.00
C PRO A 335 -28.29 31.73 -33.73
N PHE A 336 -27.85 32.79 -34.39
CA PHE A 336 -26.69 33.62 -34.06
C PHE A 336 -26.57 33.81 -32.53
N PHE A 337 -25.55 33.22 -31.90
CA PHE A 337 -25.13 33.66 -30.56
C PHE A 337 -23.99 34.65 -30.75
N SER A 338 -24.28 35.92 -30.46
CA SER A 338 -23.29 36.98 -30.40
C SER A 338 -22.23 36.64 -29.36
N SER A 339 -20.97 36.71 -29.75
CA SER A 339 -19.83 36.81 -28.85
C SER A 339 -20.02 38.02 -27.93
N GLN A 340 -20.28 37.77 -26.64
CA GLN A 340 -20.11 38.77 -25.61
C GLN A 340 -19.04 38.26 -24.64
N SER A 341 -17.89 38.92 -24.70
CA SER A 341 -16.79 38.79 -23.75
C SER A 341 -17.24 39.26 -22.37
N THR A 342 -17.19 38.37 -21.39
CA THR A 342 -17.18 38.72 -19.96
C THR A 342 -16.13 37.87 -19.27
N CYS A 343 -14.97 38.47 -19.02
CA CYS A 343 -14.04 38.00 -18.00
C CYS A 343 -14.61 38.41 -16.64
N GLU A 344 -14.81 37.45 -15.74
CA GLU A 344 -14.91 37.72 -14.30
C GLU A 344 -14.00 36.75 -13.52
N PRO A 345 -13.44 37.20 -12.39
CA PRO A 345 -12.23 36.63 -11.82
C PRO A 345 -12.50 35.36 -11.01
N LEU A 346 -11.55 34.42 -11.09
CA LEU A 346 -11.54 33.27 -10.20
C LEU A 346 -11.26 33.73 -8.76
N SER A 347 -12.15 33.35 -7.87
CA SER A 347 -12.05 33.52 -6.43
C SER A 347 -10.80 32.84 -5.88
N ASN A 348 -10.02 33.58 -5.08
CA ASN A 348 -8.96 33.07 -4.22
C ASN A 348 -9.50 31.96 -3.30
N HIS A 349 -9.09 30.73 -3.54
CA HIS A 349 -8.91 29.75 -2.48
C HIS A 349 -7.41 29.62 -2.23
N SER A 350 -7.00 30.01 -1.04
CA SER A 350 -5.70 29.78 -0.47
C SER A 350 -5.56 28.30 -0.11
N ASP A 351 -4.62 27.60 -0.74
CA ASP A 351 -4.14 26.29 -0.29
C ASP A 351 -2.70 26.38 0.22
N PRO A 352 -2.36 25.56 1.23
CA PRO A 352 -1.10 25.61 1.95
C PRO A 352 0.06 25.15 1.07
N THR A 353 1.26 25.64 1.40
CA THR A 353 2.52 25.34 0.73
C THR A 353 2.77 23.84 0.61
N SER A 354 2.46 23.25 -0.55
CA SER A 354 2.91 21.92 -0.95
C SER A 354 4.17 22.07 -1.80
N HIS A 355 5.27 21.44 -1.41
CA HIS A 355 6.42 21.28 -2.29
C HIS A 355 6.20 20.01 -3.12
N THR A 356 5.78 20.19 -4.38
CA THR A 356 5.73 19.11 -5.37
C THR A 356 7.13 18.95 -5.95
N VAL A 357 7.78 17.81 -5.71
CA VAL A 357 9.02 17.44 -6.40
C VAL A 357 8.67 16.41 -7.45
N THR A 358 8.72 16.83 -8.72
CA THR A 358 8.53 15.94 -9.87
C THR A 358 9.86 15.27 -10.18
N VAL A 359 10.00 13.97 -9.89
CA VAL A 359 11.18 13.19 -10.29
C VAL A 359 10.81 12.36 -11.52
N PRO A 360 11.40 12.63 -12.70
CA PRO A 360 11.25 11.73 -13.85
C PRO A 360 12.02 10.44 -13.60
N LEU A 361 11.36 9.30 -13.76
CA LEU A 361 12.02 8.00 -13.74
C LEU A 361 12.77 7.83 -15.07
N GLN A 362 14.09 7.92 -15.03
CA GLN A 362 14.95 7.72 -16.18
C GLN A 362 15.01 6.23 -16.51
N THR A 363 14.59 5.88 -17.72
CA THR A 363 14.65 4.53 -18.27
C THR A 363 16.11 4.06 -18.32
N THR A 364 16.41 2.96 -17.62
CA THR A 364 17.71 2.29 -17.68
C THR A 364 17.89 1.65 -19.05
N LEU A 365 18.57 2.35 -19.96
CA LEU A 365 19.16 1.72 -21.13
C LEU A 365 20.60 1.32 -20.77
N SER A 366 20.86 0.02 -20.88
CA SER A 366 22.16 -0.61 -20.75
C SER A 366 23.18 0.01 -21.70
N THR A 367 24.19 0.70 -21.18
CA THR A 367 25.49 0.84 -21.84
C THR A 367 26.60 0.74 -20.82
N LEU A 368 27.46 -0.24 -21.07
CA LEU A 368 28.67 -0.61 -20.39
C LEU A 368 29.74 0.44 -20.72
N GLU A 369 30.25 1.17 -19.72
CA GLU A 369 31.52 1.89 -19.87
C GLU A 369 32.28 1.94 -18.54
N GLU A 370 33.51 1.43 -18.62
CA GLU A 370 34.51 1.32 -17.58
C GLU A 370 34.93 2.70 -17.04
N ILE A 371 35.14 2.80 -15.73
CA ILE A 371 36.05 3.82 -15.18
C ILE A 371 37.04 3.09 -14.26
N ALA A 372 38.29 3.15 -14.69
CA ALA A 372 39.47 2.69 -13.98
C ALA A 372 39.83 3.64 -12.82
N CYS A 373 40.41 3.02 -11.77
CA CYS A 373 41.23 3.54 -10.65
C CYS A 373 40.93 4.93 -10.07
#